data_AF-A0A2V8FVA8-F1
#
_entry.id   AF-A0A2V8FVA8-F1
#
_cell.length_a   1.000
_cell.length_b   1.000
_cell.length_c   1.000
_cell.angle_alpha   90.00
_cell.angle_beta   90.00
_cell.angle_gamma   90.00
#
_symmetry.space_group_name_H-M   'P 1'
#
loop_
_entity.id
_entity.type
_entity.pdbx_description
1 polymer ?
#
loop_
_entity_poly.entity_id
_entity_poly.type
_entity_poly.pdbx_seq_one_letter_code
_entity_poly.pdbx_strand_id
1 'polypeptide(L)'
;MPLVNGYSDYIPADFYDTVLTLRHFPSRETFKILEPNHVRYAIFHRNHYTGPHWSDTLTRVEEFAPYPRMLSLDGPGTRDEVRLYEIVGFPP
;
A
#
# COMPACT_ATOMS: atom_id res chain seq x y z
N MET A 1 -4.04 7.55 18.60
CA MET A 1 -4.42 6.86 17.35
C MET A 1 -3.83 5.48 17.41
N PRO A 2 -4.59 4.38 17.26
CA PRO A 2 -3.98 3.06 17.35
C PRO A 2 -3.11 2.84 16.11
N LEU A 3 -1.87 2.43 16.37
CA LEU A 3 -0.92 2.03 15.36
C LEU A 3 -1.43 0.70 14.77
N VAL A 4 -2.03 0.73 13.58
CA VAL A 4 -2.36 -0.49 12.84
C VAL A 4 -1.06 -1.03 12.27
N ASN A 5 -0.45 -1.94 13.02
CA ASN A 5 0.67 -2.78 12.59
C ASN A 5 0.15 -4.22 12.60
N GLY A 6 0.64 -5.10 11.71
CA GLY A 6 0.34 -6.54 11.70
C GLY A 6 0.71 -7.30 13.00
N TYR A 7 1.12 -6.59 14.05
CA TYR A 7 1.32 -7.08 15.43
C TYR A 7 0.15 -6.72 16.38
N SER A 8 -0.94 -6.12 15.90
CA SER A 8 -2.07 -5.71 16.77
C SER A 8 -3.03 -6.85 17.14
N ASP A 9 -2.85 -8.06 16.59
CA ASP A 9 -3.84 -9.17 16.55
C ASP A 9 -5.26 -8.75 16.10
N TYR A 10 -5.43 -7.49 15.70
CA TYR A 10 -6.68 -6.89 15.31
C TYR A 10 -6.75 -6.86 13.80
N ILE A 11 -7.40 -7.89 13.26
CA ILE A 11 -7.79 -7.96 11.86
C ILE A 11 -9.22 -7.42 11.78
N PRO A 12 -9.46 -6.30 11.06
CA PRO A 12 -10.80 -5.80 10.82
C PRO A 12 -11.70 -6.92 10.25
N ALA A 13 -12.96 -6.98 10.68
CA ALA A 13 -13.86 -8.06 10.27
C ALA A 13 -14.05 -8.16 8.75
N ASP A 14 -13.96 -7.02 8.05
CA ASP A 14 -14.06 -6.86 6.60
C ASP A 14 -12.72 -7.03 5.86
N PHE A 15 -11.63 -7.28 6.59
CA PHE A 15 -10.30 -7.44 5.99
C PHE A 15 -10.26 -8.61 5.02
N TYR A 16 -10.82 -9.77 5.39
CA TYR A 16 -10.81 -10.95 4.53
C TYR A 16 -11.66 -10.76 3.26
N ASP A 17 -12.70 -9.93 3.32
CA ASP A 17 -13.54 -9.60 2.17
C ASP A 17 -12.83 -8.65 1.20
N THR A 18 -11.89 -7.86 1.70
CA THR A 18 -11.22 -6.80 0.93
C THR A 18 -9.78 -7.14 0.54
N VAL A 19 -9.14 -8.11 1.18
CA VAL A 19 -7.71 -8.44 1.00
C VAL A 19 -7.35 -8.77 -0.45
N LEU A 20 -8.23 -9.46 -1.17
CA LEU A 20 -8.00 -9.81 -2.59
C LEU A 20 -8.04 -8.59 -3.51
N THR A 21 -8.78 -7.54 -3.13
CA THR A 21 -8.78 -6.25 -3.83
C THR A 21 -7.55 -5.44 -3.43
N LEU A 22 -7.28 -5.36 -2.12
CA LEU A 22 -6.15 -4.61 -1.55
C LEU A 22 -4.77 -5.09 -2.04
N ARG A 23 -4.63 -6.37 -2.44
CA ARG A 23 -3.38 -6.88 -3.04
C ARG A 23 -2.93 -6.10 -4.29
N HIS A 24 -3.88 -5.43 -4.95
CA HIS A 24 -3.66 -4.63 -6.16
C HIS A 24 -3.55 -3.14 -5.85
N PHE A 25 -3.25 -2.76 -4.61
CA PHE A 25 -2.97 -1.36 -4.28
C PHE A 25 -1.67 -0.90 -4.97
N PRO A 26 -1.60 0.33 -5.53
CA PRO A 26 -2.70 1.29 -5.64
C PRO A 26 -3.63 1.04 -6.84
N SER A 27 -4.92 1.27 -6.63
CA SER A 27 -6.01 1.31 -7.62
C SER A 27 -7.19 2.14 -7.06
N ARG A 28 -8.13 2.59 -7.92
CA ARG A 28 -9.32 3.33 -7.44
C ARG A 28 -10.15 2.52 -6.44
N GLU A 29 -10.34 1.23 -6.69
CA GLU A 29 -11.09 0.32 -5.82
C GLU A 29 -10.40 0.18 -4.46
N THR A 30 -9.07 0.03 -4.45
CA THR A 30 -8.34 -0.04 -3.18
C THR A 30 -8.42 1.27 -2.40
N PHE A 31 -8.34 2.44 -3.06
CA PHE A 31 -8.53 3.71 -2.39
C PHE A 31 -9.92 3.85 -1.77
N LYS A 32 -10.99 3.41 -2.44
CA LYS A 32 -12.36 3.41 -1.89
C LYS A 32 -12.51 2.53 -0.64
N ILE A 33 -11.76 1.44 -0.55
CA ILE A 33 -11.72 0.57 0.65
C ILE A 33 -10.98 1.26 1.80
N LEU A 34 -9.90 2.00 1.48
CA LEU A 34 -9.02 2.62 2.47
C LEU A 34 -9.56 3.95 3.01
N GLU A 35 -10.34 4.67 2.21
CA GLU A 35 -10.87 6.01 2.53
C GLU A 35 -11.71 6.07 3.82
N PRO A 36 -12.70 5.18 4.06
CA PRO A 36 -13.56 5.26 5.25
C PRO A 36 -12.79 5.07 6.56
N ASN A 37 -11.67 4.35 6.51
CA ASN A 37 -10.81 4.10 7.66
C ASN A 37 -9.67 5.13 7.80
N HIS A 38 -9.63 6.14 6.93
CA HIS A 38 -8.57 7.15 6.87
C HIS A 38 -7.17 6.54 6.89
N VAL A 39 -6.98 5.44 6.14
CA VAL A 39 -5.67 4.77 6.10
C VAL A 39 -4.64 5.75 5.56
N ARG A 40 -3.59 5.96 6.34
CA ARG A 40 -2.59 7.01 6.09
C ARG A 40 -1.31 6.49 5.48
N TYR A 41 -0.95 5.22 5.72
CA TYR A 41 0.35 4.69 5.34
C TYR A 41 0.22 3.38 4.59
N ALA A 42 1.02 3.24 3.54
CA ALA A 42 1.18 2.00 2.78
C ALA A 42 2.66 1.63 2.75
N ILE A 43 2.97 0.37 3.04
CA ILE A 43 4.33 -0.16 3.03
C ILE A 43 4.41 -1.27 1.99
N PHE A 44 5.44 -1.22 1.15
CA PHE A 44 5.76 -2.25 0.19
C PHE A 44 7.10 -2.88 0.54
N HIS A 45 7.13 -4.19 0.70
CA HIS A 45 8.38 -4.94 0.81
C HIS A 45 8.65 -5.66 -0.52
N ARG A 46 9.78 -5.36 -1.16
CA ARG A 46 10.15 -5.90 -2.47
C ARG A 46 10.18 -7.42 -2.50
N ASN A 47 10.58 -8.06 -1.40
CA ASN A 47 10.67 -9.52 -1.26
C ASN A 47 9.32 -10.25 -1.41
N HIS A 48 8.18 -9.56 -1.27
CA HIS A 48 6.85 -10.14 -1.50
C HIS A 48 6.41 -10.14 -2.96
N TYR A 49 7.21 -9.57 -3.87
CA TYR A 49 6.89 -9.46 -5.30
C TYR A 49 7.82 -10.32 -6.16
N THR A 50 7.30 -10.83 -7.26
CA THR A 50 8.14 -11.27 -8.38
C THR A 50 8.68 -10.03 -9.12
N GLY A 51 9.67 -10.19 -10.01
CA GLY A 51 10.19 -9.11 -10.85
C GLY A 51 9.09 -8.35 -11.60
N PRO A 52 8.27 -9.03 -12.42
CA PRO A 52 7.18 -8.39 -13.17
C PRO A 52 6.17 -7.68 -12.27
N HIS A 53 5.69 -8.34 -11.20
CA HIS A 53 4.71 -7.72 -10.30
C HIS A 53 5.27 -6.50 -9.56
N TRP A 54 6.59 -6.47 -9.29
CA TRP A 54 7.21 -5.29 -8.71
C TRP A 54 7.20 -4.11 -9.69
N SER A 55 7.59 -4.34 -10.94
CA SER A 55 7.55 -3.33 -12.00
C SER A 55 6.14 -2.79 -12.20
N ASP A 56 5.13 -3.67 -12.31
CA ASP A 56 3.73 -3.29 -12.45
C ASP A 56 3.23 -2.47 -11.24
N THR A 57 3.71 -2.78 -10.03
CA THR A 57 3.37 -2.03 -8.82
C THR A 57 3.94 -0.62 -8.87
N LEU A 58 5.20 -0.47 -9.27
CA LEU A 58 5.83 0.85 -9.40
C LEU A 58 5.14 1.70 -10.47
N THR A 59 4.77 1.12 -11.61
CA THR A 59 3.98 1.81 -12.64
C THR A 59 2.65 2.32 -12.10
N ARG A 60 1.91 1.50 -11.35
CA ARG A 60 0.66 1.95 -10.70
C ARG A 60 0.90 3.06 -9.70
N VAL A 61 1.98 3.00 -8.91
CA VAL A 61 2.31 4.10 -7.99
C VAL A 61 2.53 5.42 -8.74
N GLU A 62 3.18 5.38 -9.90
CA GLU A 62 3.38 6.55 -10.76
C GLU A 62 2.06 7.07 -11.36
N GLU A 63 1.18 6.18 -11.83
CA GLU A 63 -0.14 6.54 -12.34
C GLU A 63 -1.00 7.26 -11.29
N PHE A 64 -0.84 6.89 -10.01
CA PHE A 64 -1.54 7.50 -8.89
C PHE A 64 -0.69 8.53 -8.13
N ALA A 65 0.43 9.02 -8.68
CA ALA A 65 1.39 9.89 -8.00
C ALA A 65 0.82 11.07 -7.16
N PRO A 66 -0.34 11.68 -7.50
CA PRO A 66 -0.96 12.69 -6.63
C PRO A 66 -1.42 12.19 -5.24
N TYR A 67 -1.58 10.87 -5.04
CA TYR A 67 -2.21 10.31 -3.83
C TYR A 67 -1.22 9.59 -2.88
N PRO A 68 -0.35 8.66 -3.31
CA PRO A 68 0.72 8.13 -2.46
C PRO A 68 1.98 8.98 -2.59
N ARG A 69 2.35 9.69 -1.51
CA ARG A 69 3.60 10.41 -1.40
C ARG A 69 4.65 9.53 -0.74
N MET A 70 5.76 9.25 -1.42
CA MET A 70 6.86 8.48 -0.83
C MET A 70 7.47 9.24 0.36
N LEU A 71 7.60 8.56 1.50
CA LEU A 71 8.24 9.07 2.71
C LEU A 71 9.62 8.46 2.95
N SER A 72 9.78 7.16 2.70
CA SER A 72 11.05 6.44 2.88
C SER A 72 11.28 5.41 1.78
N LEU A 73 12.54 5.20 1.47
CA LEU A 73 13.05 4.15 0.60
C LEU A 73 14.31 3.58 1.25
N ASP A 74 14.21 2.36 1.75
CA ASP A 74 15.30 1.64 2.42
C ASP A 74 15.77 0.49 1.51
N GLY A 75 17.09 0.29 1.41
CA GLY A 75 17.68 -0.80 0.62
C GLY A 75 17.38 -0.78 -0.88
N PRO A 76 17.48 0.36 -1.60
CA PRO A 76 17.09 0.47 -3.01
C PRO A 76 17.85 -0.50 -3.91
N GLY A 77 17.14 -1.15 -4.83
CA GLY A 77 17.68 -2.12 -5.78
C GLY A 77 17.96 -3.50 -5.17
N THR A 78 17.66 -3.71 -3.88
CA THR A 78 17.89 -5.00 -3.20
C THR A 78 16.60 -5.81 -3.04
N ARG A 79 16.72 -7.07 -2.63
CA ARG A 79 15.54 -7.88 -2.29
C ARG A 79 14.83 -7.39 -1.03
N ASP A 80 15.55 -6.73 -0.14
CA ASP A 80 15.04 -6.21 1.13
C ASP A 80 14.60 -4.74 0.99
N GLU A 81 14.42 -4.25 -0.23
CA GLU A 81 13.92 -2.91 -0.47
C GLU A 81 12.55 -2.71 0.19
N VAL A 82 12.42 -1.66 0.98
CA VAL A 82 11.16 -1.26 1.63
C VAL A 82 10.81 0.15 1.22
N ARG A 83 9.56 0.35 0.79
CA ARG A 83 9.02 1.66 0.47
C ARG A 83 7.86 2.01 1.37
N LEU A 84 7.94 3.17 2.03
CA LEU A 84 6.86 3.74 2.81
C LEU A 84 6.25 4.91 2.04
N TYR A 85 4.94 4.87 1.89
CA TYR A 85 4.15 5.95 1.31
C TYR A 85 3.13 6.47 2.32
N GLU A 86 2.92 7.78 2.31
CA GLU A 86 1.77 8.43 2.92
C GLU A 86 0.67 8.62 1.88
N ILE A 87 -0.54 8.20 2.19
CA ILE A 87 -1.74 8.49 1.41
C ILE A 87 -2.19 9.90 1.79
N VAL A 88 -1.95 10.86 0.90
CA VAL A 88 -2.24 12.30 1.13
C VAL A 88 -3.61 12.74 0.58
N GLY A 89 -4.31 11.84 -0.10
CA GLY A 89 -5.65 12.05 -0.61
C GLY A 89 -6.23 10.80 -1.25
N PHE A 90 -7.47 10.88 -1.70
CA PHE A 90 -8.18 9.79 -2.37
C PHE A 90 -8.69 10.27 -3.74
N PRO A 91 -8.57 9.45 -4.80
CA PRO A 91 -9.18 9.75 -6.09
C PRO A 91 -10.71 9.75 -6.00
N PRO A 92 -11.40 10.59 -6.79
CA PRO A 92 -12.86 10.55 -6.92
C PRO A 92 -13.36 9.26 -7.60
#